data_AF-A0A6G4WI67-F1
#
_entry.id   AF-A0A6G4WI67-F1
#
_cell.length_a   1.000
_cell.length_b   1.000
_cell.length_c   1.000
_cell.angle_alpha   90.00
_cell.angle_beta   90.00
_cell.angle_gamma   90.00
#
_symmetry.space_group_name_H-M   'P 1'
#
loop_
_entity.id
_entity.type
_entity.pdbx_description
1 polymer ?
#
loop_
_entity_poly.entity_id
_entity_poly.type
_entity_poly.pdbx_seq_one_letter_code
_entity_poly.pdbx_strand_id
1 'polypeptide(L)'
;MTYNQVLGAIEKILREKLNHQHMDAFAPQARLNEDLYLDSVLILEIMLALELDYGVELPEEVISRQDLDTVDDLARLFVEASDSARELARPAKELVFTRAEKEAAERVGVHGEDYVDIKVHCFVSSVCHAVKQKQLDHRPFFFGVWDAGFAVDRRWRLAYHAAEINHDFFRDWFERLYGPKVRQWYRPEATKEENLATMLELLERKKESEYLMVMLDLFHLPERENKFNQNPFPHYLMLENTDDPAVWMILDPDFRWEGKIEKQKVINAIMQPTVAGGFIFDAADIRTPSAVDLRDYFLACFHEDDNLLTRATREIVRAHVEGRDGVKLGELSSALRELPVISIRKYGLEHGFAFFWRSLQLSNTEFDIICDDIEALIQEFKTLHYAIMKLSQTGNDAFAARVFEKLGELDAMERDLKRRLAQTYRMWCDTRGLLHAPRHDLEEAVA
;
A
#
# COMPACT_ATOMS: atom_id res chain seq x y z
N MET A 1 -30.58 -13.88 -7.85
CA MET A 1 -30.43 -15.25 -7.28
C MET A 1 -30.95 -15.26 -5.85
N THR A 2 -31.32 -16.42 -5.27
CA THR A 2 -31.63 -16.50 -3.82
C THR A 2 -30.35 -16.54 -2.99
N TYR A 3 -30.42 -16.16 -1.71
CA TYR A 3 -29.28 -16.18 -0.79
C TYR A 3 -28.55 -17.54 -0.76
N ASN A 4 -29.30 -18.65 -0.65
CA ASN A 4 -28.71 -19.99 -0.62
C ASN A 4 -28.02 -20.36 -1.94
N GLN A 5 -28.52 -19.85 -3.08
CA GLN A 5 -27.87 -20.06 -4.37
C GLN A 5 -26.56 -19.29 -4.49
N VAL A 6 -26.52 -18.04 -3.98
CA VAL A 6 -25.29 -17.23 -3.95
C VAL A 6 -24.26 -17.88 -3.02
N LEU A 7 -24.66 -18.28 -1.82
CA LEU A 7 -23.76 -18.93 -0.86
C LEU A 7 -23.15 -20.23 -1.44
N GLY A 8 -23.97 -21.06 -2.07
CA GLY A 8 -23.50 -22.27 -2.75
C GLY A 8 -22.60 -21.99 -3.96
N ALA A 9 -22.83 -20.89 -4.68
CA ALA A 9 -21.96 -20.45 -5.76
C ALA A 9 -20.60 -19.97 -5.24
N ILE A 10 -20.57 -19.18 -4.16
CA ILE A 10 -19.32 -18.76 -3.49
C ILE A 10 -18.51 -19.99 -3.06
N GLU A 11 -19.15 -20.94 -2.38
CA GLU A 11 -18.48 -22.18 -1.95
C GLU A 11 -17.88 -22.93 -3.15
N LYS A 12 -18.66 -23.06 -4.23
CA LYS A 12 -18.21 -23.76 -5.44
C LYS A 12 -17.03 -23.06 -6.11
N ILE A 13 -17.07 -21.73 -6.22
CA ILE A 13 -15.97 -20.93 -6.78
C ILE A 13 -14.70 -21.12 -5.95
N LEU A 14 -14.80 -21.02 -4.62
CA LEU A 14 -13.67 -21.23 -3.72
C LEU A 14 -13.06 -22.63 -3.88
N ARG A 15 -13.88 -23.68 -3.94
CA ARG A 15 -13.42 -25.07 -4.06
C ARG A 15 -12.86 -25.41 -5.44
N GLU A 16 -13.61 -25.09 -6.50
CA GLU A 16 -13.34 -25.61 -7.84
C GLU A 16 -12.49 -24.66 -8.69
N LYS A 17 -12.68 -23.35 -8.55
CA LYS A 17 -12.01 -22.34 -9.38
C LYS A 17 -10.72 -21.83 -8.73
N LEU A 18 -10.78 -21.54 -7.43
CA LEU A 18 -9.64 -21.00 -6.68
C LEU A 18 -8.82 -22.06 -5.93
N ASN A 19 -9.31 -23.31 -5.86
CA ASN A 19 -8.67 -24.41 -5.12
C ASN A 19 -8.26 -24.00 -3.69
N HIS A 20 -9.16 -23.29 -3.02
CA HIS A 20 -8.92 -22.63 -1.76
C HIS A 20 -8.68 -23.65 -0.63
N GLN A 21 -7.67 -23.41 0.22
CA GLN A 21 -7.22 -24.41 1.20
C GLN A 21 -7.99 -24.36 2.53
N HIS A 22 -8.56 -23.21 2.92
CA HIS A 22 -9.19 -23.02 4.23
C HIS A 22 -10.71 -23.29 4.22
N MET A 23 -11.15 -24.24 3.39
CA MET A 23 -12.57 -24.55 3.23
C MET A 23 -13.24 -25.16 4.47
N ASP A 24 -12.44 -25.68 5.42
CA ASP A 24 -12.97 -26.20 6.68
C ASP A 24 -13.58 -25.10 7.57
N ALA A 25 -13.16 -23.85 7.39
CA ALA A 25 -13.69 -22.68 8.08
C ALA A 25 -14.88 -22.03 7.35
N PHE A 26 -15.26 -22.51 6.17
CA PHE A 26 -16.30 -21.88 5.36
C PHE A 26 -17.67 -21.96 6.02
N ALA A 27 -18.20 -20.79 6.39
CA ALA A 27 -19.55 -20.60 6.92
C ALA A 27 -19.99 -19.13 6.69
N PRO A 28 -21.29 -18.80 6.76
CA PRO A 28 -21.75 -17.43 6.58
C PRO A 28 -21.03 -16.40 7.48
N GLN A 29 -20.79 -16.76 8.73
CA GLN A 29 -20.10 -15.91 9.70
C GLN A 29 -18.57 -15.91 9.58
N ALA A 30 -18.01 -16.72 8.68
CA ALA A 30 -16.56 -16.79 8.49
C ALA A 30 -16.06 -15.46 7.94
N ARG A 31 -15.04 -14.91 8.58
CA ARG A 31 -14.39 -13.66 8.20
C ARG A 31 -13.56 -13.92 6.96
N LEU A 32 -13.81 -13.16 5.89
CA LEU A 32 -13.21 -13.38 4.56
C LEU A 32 -11.68 -13.37 4.64
N ASN A 33 -11.10 -12.39 5.33
CA ASN A 33 -9.66 -12.29 5.47
C ASN A 33 -9.08 -13.20 6.57
N GLU A 34 -9.71 -13.25 7.74
CA GLU A 34 -9.06 -13.86 8.91
C GLU A 34 -9.29 -15.37 9.02
N ASP A 35 -10.49 -15.82 8.65
CA ASP A 35 -10.84 -17.24 8.74
C ASP A 35 -10.61 -17.96 7.40
N LEU A 36 -10.85 -17.25 6.28
CA LEU A 36 -10.69 -17.77 4.93
C LEU A 36 -9.46 -17.22 4.18
N TYR A 37 -8.65 -16.33 4.76
CA TYR A 37 -7.41 -15.87 4.12
C TYR A 37 -7.62 -15.32 2.70
N LEU A 38 -8.79 -14.73 2.43
CA LEU A 38 -9.13 -14.08 1.18
C LEU A 38 -8.67 -12.62 1.26
N ASP A 39 -7.76 -12.25 0.36
CA ASP A 39 -7.40 -10.85 0.17
C ASP A 39 -8.38 -10.15 -0.79
N SER A 40 -8.23 -8.83 -0.92
CA SER A 40 -9.08 -8.05 -1.82
C SER A 40 -9.07 -8.53 -3.28
N VAL A 41 -7.97 -9.12 -3.76
CA VAL A 41 -7.87 -9.62 -5.14
C VAL A 41 -8.71 -10.89 -5.28
N LEU A 42 -8.60 -11.83 -4.34
CA LEU A 42 -9.41 -13.04 -4.31
C LEU A 42 -10.90 -12.72 -4.15
N ILE A 43 -11.26 -11.70 -3.36
CA ILE A 43 -12.65 -11.25 -3.23
C ILE A 43 -13.18 -10.73 -4.58
N LEU A 44 -12.40 -9.90 -5.29
CA LEU A 44 -12.77 -9.44 -6.64
C LEU A 44 -12.87 -10.60 -7.65
N GLU A 45 -12.02 -11.63 -7.54
CA GLU A 45 -12.10 -12.82 -8.38
C GLU A 45 -13.39 -13.62 -8.12
N ILE A 46 -13.81 -13.75 -6.86
CA ILE A 46 -15.08 -14.36 -6.50
C ILE A 46 -16.23 -13.53 -7.07
N MET A 47 -16.19 -12.21 -6.92
CA MET A 47 -17.24 -11.32 -7.43
C MET A 47 -17.41 -11.45 -8.94
N LEU A 48 -16.29 -11.41 -9.67
CA LEU A 48 -16.28 -11.54 -11.12
C LEU A 48 -16.75 -12.93 -11.57
N ALA A 49 -16.38 -13.99 -10.86
CA ALA A 49 -16.86 -15.34 -11.15
C ALA A 49 -18.38 -15.46 -10.93
N LEU A 50 -18.92 -14.85 -9.87
CA LEU A 50 -20.37 -14.79 -9.66
C LEU A 50 -21.08 -14.02 -10.78
N GLU A 51 -20.53 -12.90 -11.23
CA GLU A 51 -21.09 -12.14 -12.35
C GLU A 51 -21.10 -12.95 -13.65
N LEU A 52 -19.95 -13.51 -14.04
CA LEU A 52 -19.78 -14.17 -15.34
C LEU A 52 -20.41 -15.57 -15.40
N ASP A 53 -20.27 -16.37 -14.33
CA ASP A 53 -20.70 -17.77 -14.34
C ASP A 53 -22.17 -17.94 -13.91
N TYR A 54 -22.73 -16.95 -13.19
CA TYR A 54 -24.08 -17.01 -12.63
C TYR A 54 -25.00 -15.86 -13.04
N GLY A 55 -24.51 -14.88 -13.82
CA GLY A 55 -25.32 -13.84 -14.43
C GLY A 55 -25.87 -12.79 -13.46
N VAL A 56 -25.18 -12.57 -12.33
CA VAL A 56 -25.54 -11.50 -11.39
C VAL A 56 -24.72 -10.26 -11.71
N GLU A 57 -25.32 -9.29 -12.39
CA GLU A 57 -24.67 -8.00 -12.63
C GLU A 57 -24.47 -7.25 -11.32
N LEU A 58 -23.22 -6.93 -11.01
CA LEU A 58 -22.86 -6.02 -9.94
C LEU A 58 -22.57 -4.63 -10.54
N PRO A 59 -23.25 -3.57 -10.06
CA PRO A 59 -22.82 -2.21 -10.38
C PRO A 59 -21.39 -1.97 -9.85
N GLU A 60 -20.53 -1.36 -10.65
CA GLU A 60 -19.15 -1.05 -10.28
C GLU A 60 -19.09 -0.21 -8.98
N GLU A 61 -20.08 0.66 -8.76
CA GLU A 61 -20.19 1.51 -7.57
C GLU A 61 -20.32 0.71 -6.27
N VAL A 62 -20.84 -0.51 -6.35
CA VAL A 62 -21.03 -1.41 -5.21
C VAL A 62 -19.70 -2.01 -4.74
N ILE A 63 -18.75 -2.22 -5.67
CA ILE A 63 -17.42 -2.76 -5.39
C ILE A 63 -16.61 -1.79 -4.52
N SER A 64 -16.83 -0.48 -4.71
CA SER A 64 -16.16 0.59 -3.97
C SER A 64 -16.77 0.92 -2.60
N ARG A 65 -17.97 0.42 -2.29
CA ARG A 65 -18.83 0.97 -1.22
C ARG A 65 -19.11 0.05 -0.04
N GLN A 66 -18.66 -1.20 -0.04
CA GLN A 66 -18.98 -2.14 1.04
C GLN A 66 -17.73 -2.74 1.66
N ASP A 67 -17.63 -2.59 2.99
CA ASP A 67 -16.77 -3.41 3.81
C ASP A 67 -17.36 -4.81 3.91
N LEU A 68 -16.70 -5.74 3.23
CA LEU A 68 -17.04 -7.15 3.26
C LEU A 68 -16.16 -7.80 4.32
N ASP A 69 -16.72 -8.01 5.50
CA ASP A 69 -16.02 -8.67 6.58
C ASP A 69 -16.24 -10.19 6.52
N THR A 70 -17.44 -10.63 6.15
CA THR A 70 -17.86 -12.04 6.21
C THR A 70 -18.40 -12.59 4.88
N VAL A 71 -18.52 -13.92 4.80
CA VAL A 71 -19.20 -14.59 3.69
C VAL A 71 -20.67 -14.17 3.58
N ASP A 72 -21.34 -13.89 4.71
CA ASP A 72 -22.73 -13.39 4.73
C ASP A 72 -22.83 -12.02 4.05
N ASP A 73 -21.91 -11.10 4.34
CA ASP A 73 -21.88 -9.78 3.73
C ASP A 73 -21.76 -9.89 2.20
N LEU A 74 -20.81 -10.71 1.74
CA LEU A 74 -20.62 -10.98 0.32
C LEU A 74 -21.86 -11.63 -0.30
N ALA A 75 -22.49 -12.59 0.37
CA ALA A 75 -23.70 -13.23 -0.17
C ALA A 75 -24.90 -12.27 -0.25
N ARG A 76 -25.09 -11.43 0.76
CA ARG A 76 -26.16 -10.42 0.80
C ARG A 76 -26.00 -9.40 -0.30
N LEU A 77 -24.77 -8.97 -0.55
CA LEU A 77 -24.46 -8.01 -1.61
C LEU A 77 -25.04 -8.42 -2.96
N PHE A 78 -24.85 -9.68 -3.34
CA PHE A 78 -25.33 -10.23 -4.61
C PHE A 78 -26.85 -10.48 -4.63
N VAL A 79 -27.44 -10.77 -3.48
CA VAL A 79 -28.91 -10.89 -3.35
C VAL A 79 -29.55 -9.52 -3.54
N GLU A 80 -29.02 -8.49 -2.89
CA GLU A 80 -29.52 -7.12 -2.98
C GLU A 80 -29.34 -6.54 -4.39
N ALA A 81 -28.20 -6.81 -5.05
CA ALA A 81 -27.99 -6.42 -6.44
C ALA A 81 -28.94 -7.12 -7.42
N SER A 82 -29.35 -8.36 -7.12
CA SER A 82 -30.30 -9.13 -7.94
C SER A 82 -31.75 -8.65 -7.84
N ASP A 83 -32.12 -7.97 -6.76
CA ASP A 83 -33.47 -7.47 -6.52
C ASP A 83 -33.64 -6.07 -7.14
N SER A 84 -33.71 -6.00 -8.47
CA SER A 84 -33.79 -4.78 -9.29
C SER A 84 -35.05 -3.90 -9.08
N ALA A 85 -35.80 -4.06 -7.98
CA ALA A 85 -37.06 -3.39 -7.69
C ALA A 85 -37.08 -2.56 -6.39
N ARG A 86 -35.97 -2.46 -5.65
CA ARG A 86 -35.84 -1.45 -4.60
C ARG A 86 -35.11 -0.24 -5.17
N GLU A 87 -35.71 0.94 -5.02
CA GLU A 87 -35.02 2.23 -5.16
C GLU A 87 -33.61 2.07 -4.59
N LEU A 88 -32.59 2.43 -5.40
CA LEU A 88 -31.21 2.64 -4.96
C LEU A 88 -31.25 3.08 -3.51
N ALA A 89 -30.93 2.15 -2.61
CA ALA A 89 -31.12 2.35 -1.19
C ALA A 89 -30.46 3.69 -0.85
N ARG A 90 -31.20 4.50 -0.08
CA ARG A 90 -30.77 5.81 0.45
C ARG A 90 -29.27 5.80 0.70
N PRO A 91 -28.53 6.88 0.40
CA PRO A 91 -27.09 6.91 0.65
C PRO A 91 -26.88 6.40 2.07
N ALA A 92 -26.13 5.31 2.20
CA ALA A 92 -25.81 4.72 3.49
C ALA A 92 -24.89 5.70 4.23
N LYS A 93 -25.48 6.78 4.73
CA LYS A 93 -24.98 7.44 5.93
C LYS A 93 -25.18 6.41 7.03
N GLU A 94 -24.16 5.56 7.23
CA GLU A 94 -23.81 4.83 8.47
C GLU A 94 -23.11 3.47 8.27
N LEU A 95 -22.69 3.06 7.06
CA LEU A 95 -21.98 1.78 6.86
C LEU A 95 -20.74 1.91 5.98
N VAL A 96 -20.02 3.01 6.16
CA VAL A 96 -18.57 3.06 5.90
C VAL A 96 -17.92 2.37 7.10
N PHE A 97 -16.78 1.70 7.01
CA PHE A 97 -15.58 1.90 7.83
C PHE A 97 -14.62 0.73 7.62
N THR A 98 -13.65 0.91 6.71
CA THR A 98 -12.38 0.22 6.85
C THR A 98 -11.73 0.68 8.17
N ARG A 99 -10.91 -0.17 8.79
CA ARG A 99 -10.11 0.18 9.99
C ARG A 99 -9.34 1.50 9.84
N ALA A 100 -8.90 1.86 8.63
CA ALA A 100 -8.23 3.14 8.35
C ALA A 100 -9.19 4.35 8.43
N GLU A 101 -10.47 4.18 8.10
CA GLU A 101 -11.52 5.20 8.24
C GLU A 101 -12.10 5.27 9.65
N LYS A 102 -12.18 4.15 10.38
CA LYS A 102 -12.51 4.16 11.83
C LYS A 102 -11.50 4.99 12.60
N GLU A 103 -10.24 4.79 12.26
CA GLU A 103 -9.09 5.55 12.74
C GLU A 103 -9.08 7.01 12.23
N ALA A 104 -9.56 7.26 11.00
CA ALA A 104 -9.81 8.61 10.49
C ALA A 104 -11.00 9.32 11.19
N ALA A 105 -12.02 8.58 11.60
CA ALA A 105 -13.19 9.12 12.29
C ALA A 105 -12.90 9.44 13.77
N GLU A 106 -11.91 8.76 14.36
CA GLU A 106 -11.35 9.05 15.69
C GLU A 106 -10.36 10.24 15.68
N ARG A 107 -10.10 10.87 14.53
CA ARG A 107 -9.24 12.05 14.41
C ARG A 107 -9.68 13.15 15.37
N VAL A 108 -8.77 13.60 16.23
CA VAL A 108 -8.87 14.89 16.94
C VAL A 108 -8.60 16.08 15.97
N GLY A 109 -8.72 15.83 14.65
CA GLY A 109 -8.31 16.70 13.56
C GLY A 109 -6.82 16.56 13.19
N VAL A 110 -6.42 17.18 12.08
CA VAL A 110 -5.03 17.12 11.56
C VAL A 110 -4.02 17.70 12.56
N HIS A 111 -4.46 18.51 13.52
CA HIS A 111 -3.64 19.18 14.53
C HIS A 111 -3.44 18.40 15.84
N GLY A 112 -4.18 17.31 16.07
CA GLY A 112 -4.10 16.50 17.29
C GLY A 112 -2.82 15.65 17.41
N GLU A 113 -2.48 15.19 18.61
CA GLU A 113 -1.39 14.21 18.82
C GLU A 113 -1.79 12.81 18.32
N ASP A 114 -3.09 12.50 18.33
CA ASP A 114 -3.67 11.22 17.87
C ASP A 114 -3.99 11.20 16.36
N TYR A 115 -3.25 11.94 15.53
CA TYR A 115 -3.40 11.82 14.08
C TYR A 115 -3.00 10.39 13.65
N VAL A 116 -4.00 9.61 13.21
CA VAL A 116 -3.79 8.22 12.85
C VAL A 116 -3.14 8.10 11.47
N ASP A 117 -2.00 7.42 11.43
CA ASP A 117 -1.08 7.41 10.30
C ASP A 117 -1.41 6.30 9.31
N ILE A 118 -1.75 6.63 8.06
CA ILE A 118 -1.96 5.61 7.03
C ILE A 118 -0.60 5.07 6.56
N LYS A 119 -0.30 3.84 6.96
CA LYS A 119 0.97 3.16 6.69
C LYS A 119 0.90 2.41 5.36
N VAL A 120 1.86 2.67 4.49
CA VAL A 120 1.76 2.34 3.06
C VAL A 120 3.09 1.85 2.46
N HIS A 121 4.15 1.76 3.26
CA HIS A 121 5.48 1.39 2.79
C HIS A 121 6.35 0.92 3.96
N CYS A 122 6.54 -0.40 4.07
CA CYS A 122 7.17 -1.06 5.22
C CYS A 122 8.55 -0.53 5.64
N PHE A 123 9.43 -0.23 4.67
CA PHE A 123 10.72 0.41 4.94
C PHE A 123 10.58 1.81 5.56
N VAL A 124 9.79 2.69 4.93
CA VAL A 124 9.53 4.07 5.39
C VAL A 124 8.86 4.06 6.76
N SER A 125 7.87 3.19 6.95
CA SER A 125 7.19 2.98 8.24
C SER A 125 8.17 2.58 9.34
N SER A 126 9.12 1.69 9.04
CA SER A 126 10.13 1.23 10.00
C SER A 126 11.09 2.34 10.42
N VAL A 127 11.65 3.12 9.49
CA VAL A 127 12.57 4.22 9.87
C VAL A 127 11.83 5.39 10.54
N CYS A 128 10.59 5.67 10.12
CA CYS A 128 9.74 6.67 10.76
C CYS A 128 9.33 6.30 12.19
N HIS A 129 9.33 5.02 12.57
CA HIS A 129 9.06 4.60 13.95
C HIS A 129 10.01 5.30 14.91
N ALA A 130 11.32 5.31 14.62
CA ALA A 130 12.30 5.96 15.48
C ALA A 130 12.11 7.48 15.57
N VAL A 131 11.70 8.13 14.47
CA VAL A 131 11.38 9.57 14.45
C VAL A 131 10.20 9.87 15.38
N LYS A 132 9.16 9.02 15.35
CA LYS A 132 8.01 9.12 16.26
C LYS A 132 8.37 8.93 17.72
N GLN A 133 9.24 7.97 18.03
CA GLN A 133 9.71 7.76 19.42
C GLN A 133 10.45 8.98 19.97
N LYS A 134 11.01 9.83 19.10
CA LYS A 134 11.62 11.12 19.44
C LYS A 134 10.65 12.30 19.43
N GLN A 135 9.35 12.04 19.22
CA GLN A 135 8.29 13.05 19.14
C GLN A 135 8.55 14.09 18.04
N LEU A 136 9.25 13.69 16.97
CA LEU A 136 9.47 14.52 15.80
C LEU A 136 8.44 14.21 14.73
N ASP A 137 8.21 15.20 13.86
CA ASP A 137 7.30 15.05 12.73
C ASP A 137 7.90 14.15 11.65
N HIS A 138 7.38 12.94 11.53
CA HIS A 138 7.82 11.93 10.56
C HIS A 138 7.09 12.02 9.21
N ARG A 139 5.96 12.74 9.16
CA ARG A 139 5.07 12.82 7.98
C ARG A 139 5.80 13.29 6.72
N PRO A 140 6.76 14.24 6.78
CA PRO A 140 7.51 14.63 5.59
C PRO A 140 8.23 13.48 4.89
N PHE A 141 8.63 12.43 5.62
CA PHE A 141 9.35 11.33 4.99
C PHE A 141 8.48 10.54 3.99
N PHE A 142 7.16 10.61 4.14
CA PHE A 142 6.18 9.99 3.24
C PHE A 142 6.04 10.72 1.89
N PHE A 143 6.69 11.87 1.67
CA PHE A 143 6.70 12.51 0.35
C PHE A 143 7.22 11.59 -0.75
N GLY A 144 8.20 10.74 -0.43
CA GLY A 144 8.77 9.77 -1.36
C GLY A 144 7.90 8.54 -1.62
N VAL A 145 6.70 8.42 -1.03
CA VAL A 145 5.93 7.18 -1.08
C VAL A 145 4.89 7.13 -2.21
N TRP A 146 4.13 8.20 -2.44
CA TRP A 146 2.99 8.18 -3.37
C TRP A 146 3.36 7.88 -4.83
N ASP A 147 4.60 8.14 -5.20
CA ASP A 147 5.19 7.81 -6.50
C ASP A 147 6.49 7.00 -6.34
N ALA A 148 6.63 6.27 -5.21
CA ALA A 148 7.76 5.38 -5.00
C ALA A 148 7.91 4.39 -6.16
N GLY A 149 9.16 4.06 -6.49
CA GLY A 149 9.51 3.23 -7.64
C GLY A 149 8.75 1.90 -7.70
N PHE A 150 8.43 1.51 -8.93
CA PHE A 150 7.91 0.21 -9.33
C PHE A 150 8.50 -0.12 -10.71
N ALA A 151 8.44 -1.38 -11.12
CA ALA A 151 8.96 -1.83 -12.40
C ALA A 151 7.83 -2.29 -13.33
N VAL A 152 8.08 -2.21 -14.63
CA VAL A 152 7.30 -2.87 -15.67
C VAL A 152 8.26 -3.77 -16.44
N ASP A 153 8.04 -5.08 -16.37
CA ASP A 153 8.96 -6.03 -16.97
C ASP A 153 8.79 -6.14 -18.50
N ARG A 154 9.63 -6.94 -19.16
CA ARG A 154 9.60 -7.16 -20.61
C ARG A 154 8.32 -7.84 -21.13
N ARG A 155 7.48 -8.37 -20.24
CA ARG A 155 6.17 -8.94 -20.55
C ARG A 155 5.04 -8.01 -20.11
N TRP A 156 5.33 -6.72 -19.94
CA TRP A 156 4.34 -5.72 -19.54
C TRP A 156 3.67 -6.04 -18.19
N ARG A 157 4.38 -6.69 -17.27
CA ARG A 157 3.86 -6.97 -15.93
C ARG A 157 4.33 -5.91 -14.95
N LEU A 158 3.39 -5.39 -14.17
CA LEU A 158 3.67 -4.48 -13.07
C LEU A 158 4.28 -5.25 -11.91
N ALA A 159 5.37 -4.72 -11.35
CA ALA A 159 6.07 -5.31 -10.22
C ALA A 159 6.41 -4.27 -9.15
N TYR A 160 5.94 -4.52 -7.93
CA TYR A 160 6.21 -3.82 -6.68
C TYR A 160 7.64 -4.08 -6.20
N HIS A 161 8.19 -5.25 -6.53
CA HIS A 161 9.58 -5.63 -6.29
C HIS A 161 10.28 -6.06 -7.58
N ALA A 162 11.45 -5.47 -7.83
CA ALA A 162 12.35 -5.85 -8.91
C ALA A 162 13.80 -5.61 -8.47
N ALA A 163 14.77 -6.26 -9.12
CA ALA A 163 16.18 -6.20 -8.72
C ALA A 163 16.77 -4.78 -8.83
N GLU A 164 16.20 -3.97 -9.72
CA GLU A 164 16.51 -2.56 -9.93
C GLU A 164 15.92 -1.63 -8.87
N ILE A 165 14.93 -2.07 -8.09
CA ILE A 165 14.32 -1.27 -7.02
C ILE A 165 15.19 -1.43 -5.77
N ASN A 166 15.83 -0.34 -5.34
CA ASN A 166 16.61 -0.29 -4.11
C ASN A 166 16.10 0.80 -3.17
N HIS A 167 16.64 0.84 -1.95
CA HIS A 167 16.25 1.80 -0.91
C HIS A 167 17.27 2.95 -0.77
N ASP A 168 18.23 3.12 -1.67
CA ASP A 168 19.31 4.09 -1.51
C ASP A 168 18.78 5.52 -1.46
N PHE A 169 17.82 5.85 -2.34
CA PHE A 169 17.12 7.13 -2.30
C PHE A 169 16.54 7.44 -0.91
N PHE A 170 15.81 6.49 -0.32
CA PHE A 170 15.24 6.68 1.01
C PHE A 170 16.32 6.75 2.10
N ARG A 171 17.36 5.94 2.01
CA ARG A 171 18.46 5.92 3.00
C ARG A 171 19.20 7.25 3.04
N ASP A 172 19.57 7.77 1.87
CA ASP A 172 20.33 9.01 1.74
C ASP A 172 19.50 10.21 2.21
N TRP A 173 18.21 10.24 1.86
CA TRP A 173 17.31 11.29 2.35
C TRP A 173 16.98 11.17 3.83
N PHE A 174 16.87 9.97 4.39
CA PHE A 174 16.66 9.79 5.82
C PHE A 174 17.86 10.31 6.63
N GLU A 175 19.08 10.01 6.18
CA GLU A 175 20.33 10.54 6.77
C GLU A 175 20.35 12.08 6.68
N ARG A 176 20.05 12.64 5.50
CA ARG A 176 20.02 14.09 5.31
C ARG A 176 18.99 14.78 6.20
N LEU A 177 17.75 14.31 6.19
CA LEU A 177 16.62 14.92 6.92
C LEU A 177 16.74 14.71 8.42
N TYR A 178 16.90 13.46 8.86
CA TYR A 178 16.76 13.11 10.26
C TYR A 178 18.08 12.77 10.94
N GLY A 179 19.18 12.56 10.23
CA GLY A 179 20.51 12.35 10.81
C GLY A 179 21.04 10.91 10.71
N PRO A 180 20.32 9.86 11.17
CA PRO A 180 20.86 8.52 11.20
C PRO A 180 21.20 7.97 9.83
N LYS A 181 22.40 7.39 9.72
CA LYS A 181 22.78 6.60 8.56
C LYS A 181 22.10 5.23 8.59
N VAL A 182 21.24 4.96 7.61
CA VAL A 182 20.61 3.65 7.45
C VAL A 182 21.57 2.73 6.68
N ARG A 183 22.21 1.80 7.38
CA ARG A 183 23.25 0.93 6.83
C ARG A 183 22.67 -0.42 6.44
N GLN A 184 22.90 -0.81 5.19
CA GLN A 184 22.58 -2.18 4.76
C GLN A 184 23.59 -3.15 5.38
N TRP A 185 23.09 -4.18 6.06
CA TRP A 185 23.92 -5.28 6.57
C TRP A 185 23.83 -6.53 5.70
N TYR A 186 22.73 -6.69 4.95
CA TYR A 186 22.54 -7.82 4.05
C TYR A 186 23.46 -7.71 2.84
N ARG A 187 24.18 -8.78 2.54
CA ARG A 187 25.13 -8.89 1.43
C ARG A 187 24.57 -9.82 0.34
N PRO A 188 24.14 -9.30 -0.82
CA PRO A 188 23.57 -10.12 -1.91
C PRO A 188 24.49 -11.23 -2.42
N GLU A 189 25.81 -11.04 -2.31
CA GLU A 189 26.84 -12.00 -2.72
C GLU A 189 27.12 -13.11 -1.69
N ALA A 190 26.67 -12.94 -0.45
CA ALA A 190 26.82 -13.93 0.62
C ALA A 190 25.65 -14.92 0.63
N THR A 191 25.87 -16.11 1.21
CA THR A 191 24.77 -17.08 1.34
C THR A 191 23.71 -16.60 2.33
N LYS A 192 22.52 -17.23 2.28
CA LYS A 192 21.45 -16.95 3.23
C LYS A 192 21.87 -17.25 4.67
N GLU A 193 22.65 -18.31 4.88
CA GLU A 193 23.18 -18.72 6.18
C GLU A 193 24.20 -17.70 6.71
N GLU A 194 25.08 -17.19 5.85
CA GLU A 194 26.06 -16.15 6.22
C GLU A 194 25.37 -14.82 6.59
N ASN A 195 24.33 -14.44 5.84
CA ASN A 195 23.51 -13.27 6.15
C ASN A 195 22.71 -13.47 7.44
N LEU A 196 22.17 -14.67 7.67
CA LEU A 196 21.48 -15.02 8.92
C LEU A 196 22.45 -14.92 10.12
N ALA A 197 23.67 -15.44 10.01
CA ALA A 197 24.67 -15.33 11.05
C ALA A 197 25.04 -13.86 11.35
N THR A 198 25.17 -13.03 10.32
CA THR A 198 25.42 -11.59 10.45
C THR A 198 24.26 -10.89 11.18
N MET A 199 23.02 -11.20 10.81
CA MET A 199 21.82 -10.67 11.45
C MET A 199 21.75 -11.05 12.93
N LEU A 200 22.05 -12.31 13.27
CA LEU A 200 22.07 -12.79 14.65
C LEU A 200 23.13 -12.07 15.50
N GLU A 201 24.34 -11.87 14.95
CA GLU A 201 25.40 -11.12 15.62
C GLU A 201 24.99 -9.66 15.87
N LEU A 202 24.35 -9.02 14.89
CA LEU A 202 23.83 -7.65 15.04
C LEU A 202 22.74 -7.59 16.10
N LEU A 203 21.79 -8.53 16.12
CA LEU A 203 20.70 -8.55 17.10
C LEU A 203 21.22 -8.71 18.53
N GLU A 204 22.30 -9.47 18.72
CA GLU A 204 22.93 -9.66 20.03
C GLU A 204 23.73 -8.43 20.49
N ARG A 205 24.39 -7.72 19.54
CA ARG A 205 25.35 -6.66 19.86
C ARG A 205 24.83 -5.23 19.70
N LYS A 206 23.69 -5.04 19.04
CA LYS A 206 23.13 -3.71 18.80
C LYS A 206 22.92 -2.97 20.13
N LYS A 207 23.08 -1.66 20.09
CA LYS A 207 22.73 -0.79 21.22
C LYS A 207 21.21 -0.76 21.41
N GLU A 208 20.78 -0.33 22.58
CA GLU A 208 19.36 -0.07 22.86
C GLU A 208 18.75 0.96 21.90
N SER A 209 19.55 1.95 21.46
CA SER A 209 19.11 2.96 20.50
C SER A 209 19.12 2.49 19.04
N GLU A 210 19.65 1.31 18.74
CA GLU A 210 19.76 0.79 17.39
C GLU A 210 18.57 -0.12 17.04
N TYR A 211 17.99 0.12 15.87
CA TYR A 211 16.92 -0.69 15.30
C TYR A 211 17.47 -1.61 14.21
N LEU A 212 17.23 -2.92 14.36
CA LEU A 212 17.59 -3.92 13.35
C LEU A 212 16.37 -4.27 12.50
N MET A 213 16.41 -3.86 11.24
CA MET A 213 15.40 -4.14 10.23
C MET A 213 15.79 -5.36 9.40
N VAL A 214 14.84 -6.27 9.21
CA VAL A 214 15.00 -7.48 8.38
C VAL A 214 13.91 -7.53 7.32
N MET A 215 14.23 -8.07 6.14
CA MET A 215 13.22 -8.49 5.18
C MET A 215 12.85 -9.95 5.44
N LEU A 216 11.56 -10.25 5.52
CA LEU A 216 11.04 -11.62 5.61
C LEU A 216 9.80 -11.80 4.74
N ASP A 217 9.46 -13.05 4.43
CA ASP A 217 8.24 -13.37 3.70
C ASP A 217 7.08 -13.59 4.67
N LEU A 218 6.14 -12.64 4.73
CA LEU A 218 5.02 -12.66 5.66
C LEU A 218 4.06 -13.81 5.41
N PHE A 219 4.03 -14.38 4.21
CA PHE A 219 3.24 -15.58 3.91
C PHE A 219 3.63 -16.75 4.83
N HIS A 220 4.90 -16.78 5.27
CA HIS A 220 5.43 -17.82 6.16
C HIS A 220 5.33 -17.47 7.66
N LEU A 221 4.58 -16.42 8.02
CA LEU A 221 4.25 -16.03 9.40
C LEU A 221 2.72 -15.86 9.57
N PRO A 222 1.96 -16.97 9.56
CA PRO A 222 0.49 -16.94 9.59
C PRO A 222 -0.10 -16.54 10.96
N GLU A 223 0.70 -16.45 12.02
CA GLU A 223 0.25 -15.99 13.34
C GLU A 223 -0.09 -14.49 13.39
N ARG A 224 0.00 -13.79 12.26
CA ARG A 224 -0.32 -12.37 12.12
C ARG A 224 -1.57 -12.19 11.26
N GLU A 225 -2.42 -11.25 11.65
CA GLU A 225 -3.46 -10.70 10.78
C GLU A 225 -2.77 -9.99 9.60
N ASN A 226 -2.74 -10.65 8.43
CA ASN A 226 -2.20 -10.10 7.20
C ASN A 226 -3.34 -9.76 6.24
N LYS A 227 -3.54 -8.47 5.96
CA LYS A 227 -4.54 -8.00 4.99
C LYS A 227 -4.30 -8.50 3.56
N PHE A 228 -3.09 -8.98 3.28
CA PHE A 228 -2.69 -9.57 2.00
C PHE A 228 -2.17 -10.97 2.27
N ASN A 229 -2.85 -11.98 1.71
CA ASN A 229 -2.39 -13.36 1.73
C ASN A 229 -1.68 -13.70 0.41
N GLN A 230 -0.81 -12.79 -0.05
CA GLN A 230 -0.06 -12.98 -1.28
C GLN A 230 1.11 -13.93 -1.02
N ASN A 231 1.42 -14.77 -1.98
CA ASN A 231 2.61 -15.61 -1.97
C ASN A 231 3.42 -15.33 -3.24
N PRO A 232 4.66 -14.81 -3.13
CA PRO A 232 5.31 -14.36 -1.89
C PRO A 232 4.74 -13.04 -1.34
N PHE A 233 5.03 -12.70 -0.09
CA PHE A 233 4.75 -11.36 0.47
C PHE A 233 5.97 -10.80 1.23
N PRO A 234 6.97 -10.27 0.49
CA PRO A 234 8.15 -9.64 1.09
C PRO A 234 7.80 -8.40 1.92
N HIS A 235 8.34 -8.31 3.13
CA HIS A 235 8.05 -7.20 4.04
C HIS A 235 9.25 -6.86 4.93
N TYR A 236 9.42 -5.57 5.23
CA TYR A 236 10.38 -5.12 6.23
C TYR A 236 9.71 -4.91 7.59
N LEU A 237 10.35 -5.43 8.62
CA LEU A 237 10.00 -5.18 10.02
C LEU A 237 11.25 -5.17 10.88
N MET A 238 11.10 -4.89 12.17
CA MET A 238 12.20 -4.81 13.13
C MET A 238 12.17 -5.96 14.14
N LEU A 239 13.36 -6.42 14.54
CA LEU A 239 13.56 -7.49 15.52
C LEU A 239 14.14 -6.94 16.82
N GLU A 240 13.65 -7.45 17.93
CA GLU A 240 14.18 -7.22 19.27
C GLU A 240 14.32 -8.52 20.06
N ASN A 241 15.33 -8.58 20.94
CA ASN A 241 15.47 -9.70 21.87
C ASN A 241 14.38 -9.67 22.93
N THR A 242 14.09 -10.84 23.49
CA THR A 242 13.27 -10.98 24.69
C THR A 242 14.05 -11.71 25.78
N ASP A 243 13.49 -11.79 26.97
CA ASP A 243 14.05 -12.59 28.07
C ASP A 243 14.13 -14.10 27.74
N ASP A 244 13.29 -14.57 26.81
CA ASP A 244 13.32 -15.96 26.32
C ASP A 244 14.12 -16.03 25.00
N PRO A 245 15.29 -16.72 24.96
CA PRO A 245 16.11 -16.82 23.75
C PRO A 245 15.47 -17.61 22.60
N ALA A 246 14.38 -18.34 22.86
CA ALA A 246 13.60 -19.03 21.84
C ALA A 246 12.56 -18.13 21.16
N VAL A 247 12.37 -16.89 21.65
CA VAL A 247 11.33 -15.96 21.21
C VAL A 247 11.92 -14.61 20.88
N TRP A 248 11.51 -14.04 19.76
CA TRP A 248 11.82 -12.67 19.40
C TRP A 248 10.59 -11.79 19.51
N MET A 249 10.83 -10.53 19.88
CA MET A 249 9.85 -9.49 19.74
C MET A 249 9.96 -8.97 18.31
N ILE A 250 8.81 -8.88 17.65
CA ILE A 250 8.68 -8.33 16.31
C ILE A 250 7.95 -7.00 16.44
N LEU A 251 8.53 -5.98 15.83
CA LEU A 251 7.91 -4.67 15.70
C LEU A 251 7.67 -4.40 14.22
N ASP A 252 6.41 -4.33 13.82
CA ASP A 252 5.97 -3.98 12.48
C ASP A 252 5.16 -2.68 12.52
N PRO A 253 5.82 -1.52 12.34
CA PRO A 253 5.13 -0.24 12.35
C PRO A 253 4.19 -0.02 11.17
N ASP A 254 4.33 -0.80 10.09
CA ASP A 254 3.49 -0.66 8.91
C ASP A 254 2.10 -1.25 9.16
N PHE A 255 2.05 -2.44 9.77
CA PHE A 255 0.80 -3.05 10.24
C PHE A 255 0.40 -2.65 11.66
N ARG A 256 1.19 -1.77 12.31
CA ARG A 256 1.04 -1.37 13.72
C ARG A 256 0.91 -2.55 14.66
N TRP A 257 1.73 -3.55 14.41
CA TRP A 257 1.69 -4.79 15.14
C TRP A 257 3.00 -4.96 15.89
N GLU A 258 2.88 -5.33 17.15
CA GLU A 258 3.99 -5.72 18.01
C GLU A 258 3.63 -7.03 18.69
N GLY A 259 4.53 -7.99 18.66
CA GLY A 259 4.24 -9.30 19.25
C GLY A 259 5.42 -10.24 19.30
N LYS A 260 5.28 -11.24 20.16
CA LYS A 260 6.26 -12.29 20.39
C LYS A 260 6.04 -13.43 19.39
N ILE A 261 7.07 -13.80 18.64
CA ILE A 261 7.06 -14.94 17.71
C ILE A 261 8.22 -15.89 18.04
N GLU A 262 7.97 -17.19 17.93
CA GLU A 262 9.00 -18.21 18.02
C GLU A 262 10.13 -17.92 17.00
N LYS A 263 11.36 -17.86 17.49
CA LYS A 263 12.57 -17.55 16.72
C LYS A 263 12.68 -18.39 15.45
N GLN A 264 12.38 -19.69 15.53
CA GLN A 264 12.54 -20.60 14.39
C GLN A 264 11.57 -20.30 13.25
N LYS A 265 10.38 -19.77 13.54
CA LYS A 265 9.40 -19.37 12.52
C LYS A 265 9.85 -18.11 11.79
N VAL A 266 10.36 -17.13 12.54
CA VAL A 266 10.96 -15.90 11.97
C VAL A 266 12.15 -16.25 11.08
N ILE A 267 13.04 -17.13 11.55
CA ILE A 267 14.17 -17.62 10.75
C ILE A 267 13.65 -18.29 9.46
N ASN A 268 12.65 -19.15 9.54
CA ASN A 268 12.07 -19.79 8.35
C ASN A 268 11.57 -18.76 7.33
N ALA A 269 10.90 -17.69 7.78
CA ALA A 269 10.42 -16.62 6.91
C ALA A 269 11.55 -15.78 6.28
N ILE A 270 12.65 -15.54 7.01
CA ILE A 270 13.85 -14.86 6.49
C ILE A 270 14.62 -15.73 5.48
N MET A 271 14.61 -17.04 5.69
CA MET A 271 15.33 -18.00 4.84
C MET A 271 14.66 -18.27 3.49
N GLN A 272 13.45 -17.74 3.25
CA GLN A 272 12.79 -17.88 1.96
C GLN A 272 13.62 -17.24 0.83
N PRO A 273 13.65 -17.86 -0.37
CA PRO A 273 14.40 -17.34 -1.51
C PRO A 273 13.76 -16.08 -2.12
N THR A 274 12.52 -15.79 -1.77
CA THR A 274 11.68 -14.68 -2.25
C THR A 274 12.03 -13.33 -1.62
N VAL A 275 12.85 -13.34 -0.57
CA VAL A 275 13.21 -12.15 0.20
C VAL A 275 14.70 -12.00 0.32
N ALA A 276 15.23 -10.78 0.31
CA ALA A 276 16.65 -10.50 0.49
C ALA A 276 16.81 -9.04 0.90
N GLY A 277 17.29 -8.79 2.13
CA GLY A 277 17.55 -7.44 2.57
C GLY A 277 17.51 -7.25 4.07
N GLY A 278 18.07 -6.14 4.50
CA GLY A 278 18.03 -5.72 5.89
C GLY A 278 18.96 -4.55 6.18
N PHE A 279 18.55 -3.75 7.15
CA PHE A 279 19.18 -2.49 7.51
C PHE A 279 19.33 -2.35 9.02
N ILE A 280 20.28 -1.52 9.45
CA ILE A 280 20.44 -1.12 10.84
C ILE A 280 20.67 0.39 10.91
N PHE A 281 20.09 1.05 11.89
CA PHE A 281 20.23 2.49 12.11
C PHE A 281 20.11 2.84 13.60
N ASP A 282 20.80 3.91 14.01
CA ASP A 282 20.86 4.35 15.42
C ASP A 282 19.95 5.57 15.63
N ALA A 283 18.92 5.42 16.46
CA ALA A 283 17.98 6.48 16.78
C ALA A 283 18.57 7.57 17.69
N ALA A 284 19.77 7.37 18.25
CA ALA A 284 20.47 8.40 19.01
C ALA A 284 20.80 9.63 18.17
N ASP A 285 20.99 9.46 16.86
CA ASP A 285 21.38 10.53 15.94
C ASP A 285 20.18 11.31 15.35
N ILE A 286 18.95 10.96 15.76
CA ILE A 286 17.73 11.61 15.25
C ILE A 286 17.68 13.09 15.63
N ARG A 287 17.48 13.92 14.63
CA ARG A 287 17.38 15.38 14.72
C ARG A 287 16.22 15.92 13.89
N THR A 288 15.82 17.14 14.22
CA THR A 288 14.79 17.87 13.47
C THR A 288 15.32 18.26 12.07
N PRO A 289 14.58 17.96 10.99
CA PRO A 289 14.98 18.36 9.64
C PRO A 289 14.89 19.87 9.45
N SER A 290 15.78 20.42 8.62
CA SER A 290 15.72 21.83 8.23
C SER A 290 14.61 22.08 7.21
N ALA A 291 14.04 23.29 7.18
CA ALA A 291 13.03 23.63 6.18
C ALA A 291 13.59 23.59 4.74
N VAL A 292 14.88 23.82 4.56
CA VAL A 292 15.55 23.72 3.25
C VAL A 292 15.60 22.27 2.79
N ASP A 293 15.97 21.34 3.67
CA ASP A 293 16.04 19.92 3.31
C ASP A 293 14.64 19.33 3.08
N LEU A 294 13.64 19.73 3.87
CA LEU A 294 12.24 19.35 3.66
C LEU A 294 11.72 19.79 2.28
N ARG A 295 12.06 21.02 1.87
CA ARG A 295 11.73 21.54 0.54
C ARG A 295 12.42 20.71 -0.54
N ASP A 296 13.73 20.49 -0.43
CA ASP A 296 14.50 19.78 -1.45
C ASP A 296 14.02 18.32 -1.57
N TYR A 297 13.67 17.68 -0.46
CA TYR A 297 13.09 16.34 -0.46
C TYR A 297 11.72 16.33 -1.15
N PHE A 298 10.83 17.26 -0.81
CA PHE A 298 9.53 17.39 -1.48
C PHE A 298 9.71 17.50 -3.00
N LEU A 299 10.60 18.39 -3.46
CA LEU A 299 10.87 18.57 -4.89
C LEU A 299 11.51 17.35 -5.56
N ALA A 300 12.32 16.58 -4.83
CA ALA A 300 12.90 15.34 -5.34
C ALA A 300 11.85 14.23 -5.53
N CYS A 301 10.74 14.28 -4.79
CA CYS A 301 9.67 13.28 -4.84
C CYS A 301 8.43 13.71 -5.66
N PHE A 302 8.25 15.00 -5.88
CA PHE A 302 7.00 15.54 -6.40
C PHE A 302 7.01 15.68 -7.92
N HIS A 303 6.28 14.79 -8.60
CA HIS A 303 6.05 14.84 -10.04
C HIS A 303 4.70 15.53 -10.33
N GLU A 304 4.72 16.86 -10.47
CA GLU A 304 3.50 17.67 -10.64
C GLU A 304 2.68 17.24 -11.87
N ASP A 305 3.35 16.97 -12.99
CA ASP A 305 2.73 16.75 -14.29
C ASP A 305 2.67 15.28 -14.74
N ASP A 306 3.16 14.34 -13.93
CA ASP A 306 3.17 12.91 -14.28
C ASP A 306 2.59 12.05 -13.15
N ASN A 307 1.63 11.20 -13.52
CA ASN A 307 1.04 10.19 -12.65
C ASN A 307 1.62 8.84 -13.04
N LEU A 308 2.76 8.49 -12.43
CA LEU A 308 3.60 7.38 -12.88
C LEU A 308 2.82 6.06 -12.97
N LEU A 309 2.06 5.72 -11.92
CA LEU A 309 1.29 4.48 -11.86
C LEU A 309 0.21 4.44 -12.94
N THR A 310 -0.64 5.47 -13.02
CA THR A 310 -1.73 5.55 -13.99
C THR A 310 -1.21 5.49 -15.43
N ARG A 311 -0.11 6.18 -15.72
CA ARG A 311 0.56 6.10 -17.04
C ARG A 311 1.09 4.69 -17.32
N ALA A 312 1.78 4.06 -16.39
CA ALA A 312 2.31 2.71 -16.56
C ALA A 312 1.18 1.69 -16.78
N THR A 313 0.12 1.74 -15.97
CA THR A 313 -1.07 0.90 -16.13
C THR A 313 -1.71 1.09 -17.49
N ARG A 314 -1.80 2.33 -17.99
CA ARG A 314 -2.30 2.62 -19.34
C ARG A 314 -1.47 1.96 -20.43
N GLU A 315 -0.14 2.01 -20.33
CA GLU A 315 0.74 1.36 -21.30
C GLU A 315 0.66 -0.18 -21.23
N ILE A 316 0.54 -0.75 -20.04
CA ILE A 316 0.35 -2.20 -19.85
C ILE A 316 -0.96 -2.67 -20.49
N VAL A 317 -2.07 -1.97 -20.21
CA VAL A 317 -3.38 -2.29 -20.82
C VAL A 317 -3.29 -2.19 -22.33
N ARG A 318 -2.69 -1.11 -22.86
CA ARG A 318 -2.51 -0.93 -24.31
C ARG A 318 -1.70 -2.07 -24.92
N ALA A 319 -0.59 -2.47 -24.29
CA ALA A 319 0.23 -3.56 -24.79
C ALA A 319 -0.54 -4.89 -24.89
N HIS A 320 -1.37 -5.22 -23.90
CA HIS A 320 -2.15 -6.46 -23.90
C HIS A 320 -3.34 -6.44 -24.87
N VAL A 321 -3.98 -5.29 -25.05
CA VAL A 321 -5.05 -5.10 -26.04
C VAL A 321 -4.48 -5.19 -27.46
N GLU A 322 -3.32 -4.59 -27.71
CA GLU A 322 -2.66 -4.59 -29.02
C GLU A 322 -1.86 -5.87 -29.33
N GLY A 323 -1.63 -6.74 -28.33
CA GLY A 323 -0.78 -7.92 -28.46
C GLY A 323 0.71 -7.60 -28.65
N ARG A 324 1.16 -6.46 -28.14
CA ARG A 324 2.55 -5.99 -28.26
C ARG A 324 3.51 -6.97 -27.58
N ASP A 325 4.67 -7.20 -28.17
CA ASP A 325 5.69 -8.11 -27.62
C ASP A 325 5.19 -9.55 -27.34
N GLY A 326 4.10 -9.95 -27.98
CA GLY A 326 3.52 -11.29 -27.87
C GLY A 326 2.69 -11.55 -26.60
N VAL A 327 2.38 -10.52 -25.80
CA VAL A 327 1.46 -10.66 -24.67
C VAL A 327 0.02 -10.85 -25.15
N LYS A 328 -0.82 -11.51 -24.35
CA LYS A 328 -2.23 -11.77 -24.70
C LYS A 328 -3.17 -11.02 -23.77
N LEU A 329 -4.33 -10.59 -24.29
CA LEU A 329 -5.36 -9.95 -23.47
C LEU A 329 -5.76 -10.78 -22.23
N GLY A 330 -5.81 -12.11 -22.35
CA GLY A 330 -6.11 -13.01 -21.23
C GLY A 330 -5.07 -13.02 -20.11
N GLU A 331 -3.87 -12.48 -20.34
CA GLU A 331 -2.79 -12.39 -19.34
C GLU A 331 -2.84 -11.06 -18.55
N LEU A 332 -3.69 -10.12 -18.96
CA LEU A 332 -3.73 -8.75 -18.42
C LEU A 332 -4.06 -8.71 -16.92
N SER A 333 -5.00 -9.54 -16.46
CA SER A 333 -5.33 -9.64 -15.03
C SER A 333 -4.12 -10.04 -14.19
N SER A 334 -3.29 -10.97 -14.70
CA SER A 334 -2.06 -11.37 -14.00
C SER A 334 -0.98 -10.30 -14.09
N ALA A 335 -0.91 -9.56 -15.21
CA ALA A 335 0.08 -8.51 -15.42
C ALA A 335 -0.14 -7.30 -14.51
N LEU A 336 -1.38 -7.05 -14.06
CA LEU A 336 -1.74 -5.95 -13.18
C LEU A 336 -2.17 -6.41 -11.77
N ARG A 337 -1.86 -7.66 -11.39
CA ARG A 337 -2.19 -8.23 -10.09
C ARG A 337 -1.71 -7.38 -8.90
N GLU A 338 -0.58 -6.71 -9.06
CA GLU A 338 0.04 -5.90 -8.00
C GLU A 338 -0.46 -4.44 -7.98
N LEU A 339 -1.35 -4.05 -8.89
CA LEU A 339 -1.92 -2.70 -8.95
C LEU A 339 -2.59 -2.29 -7.63
N PRO A 340 -3.43 -3.11 -6.98
CA PRO A 340 -4.03 -2.74 -5.69
C PRO A 340 -2.98 -2.48 -4.60
N VAL A 341 -1.90 -3.28 -4.56
CA VAL A 341 -0.82 -3.13 -3.58
C VAL A 341 -0.07 -1.82 -3.78
N ILE A 342 0.25 -1.46 -5.02
CA ILE A 342 0.97 -0.22 -5.32
C ILE A 342 0.05 0.99 -5.14
N SER A 343 -1.23 0.90 -5.51
CA SER A 343 -2.17 2.02 -5.45
C SER A 343 -2.37 2.56 -4.04
N ILE A 344 -2.29 1.71 -3.01
CA ILE A 344 -2.38 2.10 -1.59
C ILE A 344 -1.33 3.16 -1.23
N ARG A 345 -0.18 3.20 -1.92
CA ARG A 345 0.83 4.25 -1.72
C ARG A 345 0.29 5.67 -1.91
N LYS A 346 -0.82 5.86 -2.63
CA LYS A 346 -1.43 7.18 -2.82
C LYS A 346 -1.97 7.79 -1.52
N TYR A 347 -2.24 7.00 -0.46
CA TYR A 347 -2.47 7.58 0.87
C TYR A 347 -1.24 8.32 1.43
N GLY A 348 -0.05 8.13 0.85
CA GLY A 348 1.10 8.99 1.10
C GLY A 348 0.79 10.48 0.91
N LEU A 349 -0.12 10.83 -0.02
CA LEU A 349 -0.55 12.21 -0.25
C LEU A 349 -1.18 12.81 1.02
N GLU A 350 -1.89 12.00 1.81
CA GLU A 350 -2.50 12.45 3.07
C GLU A 350 -1.41 12.92 4.06
N HIS A 351 -0.29 12.20 4.16
CA HIS A 351 0.86 12.66 4.98
C HIS A 351 1.45 13.97 4.46
N GLY A 352 1.52 14.10 3.13
CA GLY A 352 1.88 15.33 2.44
C GLY A 352 1.05 16.51 2.92
N PHE A 353 -0.27 16.40 2.76
CA PHE A 353 -1.22 17.39 3.18
C PHE A 353 -1.20 17.62 4.69
N ALA A 354 -1.16 16.57 5.51
CA ALA A 354 -1.17 16.67 6.96
C ALA A 354 0.02 17.46 7.49
N PHE A 355 1.21 17.25 6.91
CA PHE A 355 2.37 18.08 7.22
C PHE A 355 2.13 19.55 6.93
N PHE A 356 1.74 19.90 5.70
CA PHE A 356 1.57 21.29 5.35
C PHE A 356 0.40 21.94 6.13
N TRP A 357 -0.71 21.24 6.32
CA TRP A 357 -1.87 21.72 7.07
C TRP A 357 -1.52 22.08 8.50
N ARG A 358 -0.81 21.20 9.22
CA ARG A 358 -0.35 21.49 10.58
C ARG A 358 0.64 22.64 10.59
N SER A 359 1.60 22.59 9.66
CA SER A 359 2.67 23.57 9.58
C SER A 359 2.19 24.98 9.21
N LEU A 360 1.01 25.10 8.59
CA LEU A 360 0.33 26.34 8.20
C LEU A 360 -0.89 26.67 9.07
N GLN A 361 -1.27 25.78 10.00
CA GLN A 361 -2.47 25.88 10.84
C GLN A 361 -3.77 26.07 10.04
N LEU A 362 -3.92 25.33 8.95
CA LEU A 362 -5.10 25.37 8.06
C LEU A 362 -6.30 24.62 8.67
N SER A 363 -7.49 24.77 8.09
CA SER A 363 -8.72 24.23 8.67
C SER A 363 -8.80 22.70 8.61
N ASN A 364 -9.36 22.07 9.65
CA ASN A 364 -9.65 20.63 9.66
C ASN A 364 -10.68 20.26 8.57
N THR A 365 -11.70 21.11 8.36
CA THR A 365 -12.75 20.83 7.38
C THR A 365 -12.23 20.73 5.96
N GLU A 366 -11.28 21.59 5.56
CA GLU A 366 -10.64 21.47 4.25
C GLU A 366 -9.74 20.23 4.15
N PHE A 367 -9.11 19.84 5.26
CA PHE A 367 -8.32 18.61 5.30
C PHE A 367 -9.18 17.36 5.13
N ASP A 368 -10.34 17.31 5.78
CA ASP A 368 -11.26 16.17 5.68
C ASP A 368 -11.76 15.97 4.25
N ILE A 369 -12.06 17.06 3.53
CA ILE A 369 -12.42 17.01 2.09
C ILE A 369 -11.27 16.41 1.26
N ILE A 370 -10.02 16.75 1.58
CA ILE A 370 -8.86 16.21 0.87
C ILE A 370 -8.69 14.72 1.18
N CYS A 371 -8.93 14.29 2.42
CA CYS A 371 -8.95 12.87 2.77
C CYS A 371 -10.02 12.11 1.98
N ASP A 372 -11.23 12.66 1.87
CA ASP A 372 -12.30 12.07 1.07
C ASP A 372 -11.92 11.96 -0.42
N ASP A 373 -11.25 12.98 -0.98
CA ASP A 373 -10.76 12.97 -2.37
C ASP A 373 -9.66 11.91 -2.59
N ILE A 374 -8.78 11.70 -1.60
CA ILE A 374 -7.74 10.65 -1.64
C ILE A 374 -8.37 9.26 -1.53
N GLU A 375 -9.35 9.07 -0.64
CA GLU A 375 -10.09 7.82 -0.52
C GLU A 375 -10.81 7.50 -1.84
N ALA A 376 -11.49 8.48 -2.44
CA ALA A 376 -12.13 8.31 -3.74
C ALA A 376 -11.13 7.88 -4.83
N LEU A 377 -9.90 8.44 -4.84
CA LEU A 377 -8.85 8.02 -5.77
C LEU A 377 -8.47 6.55 -5.57
N ILE A 378 -8.28 6.10 -4.33
CA ILE A 378 -7.93 4.71 -4.00
C ILE A 378 -9.05 3.75 -4.41
N GLN A 379 -10.31 4.11 -4.13
CA GLN A 379 -11.46 3.31 -4.50
C GLN A 379 -11.60 3.20 -6.03
N GLU A 380 -11.32 4.28 -6.77
CA GLU A 380 -11.34 4.23 -8.23
C GLU A 380 -10.24 3.32 -8.81
N PHE A 381 -9.09 3.19 -8.15
CA PHE A 381 -8.09 2.17 -8.52
C PHE A 381 -8.62 0.74 -8.36
N LYS A 382 -9.41 0.46 -7.31
CA LYS A 382 -10.04 -0.86 -7.11
C LYS A 382 -11.07 -1.13 -8.21
N THR A 383 -11.89 -0.13 -8.55
CA THR A 383 -12.88 -0.23 -9.62
C THR A 383 -12.21 -0.45 -10.98
N LEU A 384 -11.12 0.27 -11.27
CA LEU A 384 -10.29 0.04 -12.46
C LEU A 384 -9.75 -1.40 -12.50
N HIS A 385 -9.22 -1.91 -11.37
CA HIS A 385 -8.69 -3.27 -11.31
C HIS A 385 -9.77 -4.31 -11.64
N TYR A 386 -10.99 -4.15 -11.11
CA TYR A 386 -12.12 -5.01 -11.47
C TYR A 386 -12.44 -4.96 -12.97
N ALA A 387 -12.53 -3.76 -13.55
CA ALA A 387 -12.80 -3.59 -14.98
C ALA A 387 -11.71 -4.25 -15.85
N ILE A 388 -10.45 -4.19 -15.42
CA ILE A 388 -9.32 -4.88 -16.06
C ILE A 388 -9.49 -6.39 -16.00
N MET A 389 -9.85 -6.95 -14.84
CA MET A 389 -10.07 -8.39 -14.68
C MET A 389 -11.20 -8.86 -15.62
N LYS A 390 -12.30 -8.10 -15.68
CA LYS A 390 -13.43 -8.37 -16.57
C LYS A 390 -13.04 -8.31 -18.04
N LEU A 391 -12.28 -7.31 -18.47
CA LEU A 391 -11.72 -7.22 -19.81
C LEU A 391 -10.84 -8.44 -20.13
N SER A 392 -9.93 -8.79 -19.22
CA SER A 392 -9.01 -9.93 -19.37
C SER A 392 -9.75 -11.26 -19.55
N GLN A 393 -10.83 -11.50 -18.79
CA GLN A 393 -11.56 -12.77 -18.83
C GLN A 393 -12.53 -12.87 -20.00
N THR A 394 -13.18 -11.76 -20.39
CA THR A 394 -14.21 -11.77 -21.44
C THR A 394 -13.65 -11.54 -22.84
N GLY A 395 -12.51 -10.85 -22.96
CA GLY A 395 -11.94 -10.45 -24.23
C GLY A 395 -12.81 -9.49 -25.06
N ASN A 396 -13.80 -8.84 -24.43
CA ASN A 396 -14.73 -7.95 -25.12
C ASN A 396 -14.16 -6.53 -25.23
N ASP A 397 -13.93 -6.09 -26.47
CA ASP A 397 -13.39 -4.77 -26.82
C ASP A 397 -14.20 -3.60 -26.23
N ALA A 398 -15.51 -3.76 -26.00
CA ALA A 398 -16.33 -2.73 -25.36
C ALA A 398 -15.84 -2.40 -23.94
N PHE A 399 -15.29 -3.38 -23.20
CA PHE A 399 -14.70 -3.13 -21.89
C PHE A 399 -13.34 -2.44 -21.97
N ALA A 400 -12.62 -2.55 -23.10
CA ALA A 400 -11.35 -1.84 -23.27
C ALA A 400 -11.56 -0.31 -23.28
N ALA A 401 -12.61 0.18 -23.96
CA ALA A 401 -12.96 1.59 -23.95
C ALA A 401 -13.24 2.10 -22.53
N ARG A 402 -14.00 1.34 -21.74
CA ARG A 402 -14.31 1.66 -20.34
C ARG A 402 -13.06 1.69 -19.46
N VAL A 403 -12.14 0.75 -19.61
CA VAL A 403 -10.86 0.75 -18.89
C VAL A 403 -10.05 2.02 -19.21
N PHE A 404 -9.98 2.45 -20.47
CA PHE A 404 -9.26 3.67 -20.83
C PHE A 404 -9.92 4.97 -20.35
N GLU A 405 -11.25 4.99 -20.25
CA GLU A 405 -12.01 6.07 -19.63
C GLU A 405 -11.66 6.20 -18.14
N LYS A 406 -11.74 5.10 -17.39
CA LYS A 406 -11.36 5.07 -15.96
C LYS A 406 -9.92 5.49 -15.70
N LEU A 407 -8.99 5.07 -16.55
CA LEU A 407 -7.61 5.55 -16.49
C LEU A 407 -7.52 7.07 -16.71
N GLY A 408 -8.42 7.66 -17.50
CA GLY A 408 -8.51 9.12 -17.69
C GLY A 408 -9.08 9.83 -16.45
N GLU A 409 -10.11 9.25 -15.83
CA GLU A 409 -10.69 9.73 -14.57
C GLU A 409 -9.64 9.73 -13.45
N LEU A 410 -8.93 8.61 -13.26
CA LEU A 410 -7.83 8.49 -12.28
C LEU A 410 -6.72 9.51 -12.51
N ASP A 411 -6.33 9.73 -13.77
CA ASP A 411 -5.30 10.72 -14.10
C ASP A 411 -5.75 12.13 -13.71
N ALA A 412 -7.02 12.47 -13.98
CA ALA A 412 -7.58 13.77 -13.63
C ALA A 412 -7.70 13.97 -12.10
N MET A 413 -8.16 12.95 -11.38
CA MET A 413 -8.28 12.96 -9.91
C MET A 413 -6.91 13.17 -9.25
N GLU A 414 -5.91 12.38 -9.61
CA GLU A 414 -4.56 12.49 -9.03
C GLU A 414 -3.91 13.84 -9.40
N ARG A 415 -4.10 14.34 -10.62
CA ARG A 415 -3.62 15.69 -11.02
C ARG A 415 -4.25 16.80 -10.20
N ASP A 416 -5.53 16.68 -9.84
CA ASP A 416 -6.19 17.69 -9.02
C ASP A 416 -5.61 17.73 -7.60
N LEU A 417 -5.44 16.55 -6.98
CA LEU A 417 -4.78 16.42 -5.68
C LEU A 417 -3.35 16.97 -5.71
N LYS A 418 -2.54 16.61 -6.73
CA LYS A 418 -1.17 17.11 -6.89
C LYS A 418 -1.15 18.64 -7.07
N ARG A 419 -2.04 19.22 -7.87
CA ARG A 419 -2.14 20.68 -8.02
C ARG A 419 -2.43 21.39 -6.69
N ARG A 420 -3.36 20.86 -5.89
CA ARG A 420 -3.66 21.40 -4.54
C ARG A 420 -2.45 21.26 -3.61
N LEU A 421 -1.75 20.13 -3.65
CA LEU A 421 -0.54 19.91 -2.85
C LEU A 421 0.58 20.87 -3.25
N ALA A 422 0.80 21.09 -4.55
CA ALA A 422 1.77 22.05 -5.08
C ALA A 422 1.47 23.49 -4.62
N GLN A 423 0.20 23.91 -4.67
CA GLN A 423 -0.22 25.22 -4.16
C GLN A 423 0.08 25.37 -2.67
N THR A 424 -0.25 24.35 -1.88
CA THR A 424 -0.01 24.35 -0.43
C THR A 424 1.49 24.38 -0.12
N TYR A 425 2.31 23.62 -0.85
CA TYR A 425 3.76 23.66 -0.77
C TYR A 425 4.32 25.05 -1.05
N ARG A 426 3.83 25.75 -2.09
CA ARG A 426 4.25 27.13 -2.41
C ARG A 426 3.92 28.09 -1.28
N MET A 427 2.71 28.01 -0.71
CA MET A 427 2.34 28.78 0.49
C MET A 427 3.26 28.50 1.68
N TRP A 428 3.58 27.22 1.91
CA TRP A 428 4.50 26.81 2.97
C TRP A 428 5.91 27.38 2.77
N CYS A 429 6.40 27.44 1.52
CA CYS A 429 7.67 28.08 1.19
C CYS A 429 7.63 29.59 1.41
N ASP A 430 6.57 30.26 0.95
CA ASP A 430 6.42 31.72 1.07
C ASP A 430 6.43 32.17 2.54
N THR A 431 5.69 31.46 3.41
CA THR A 431 5.67 31.74 4.86
C THR A 431 7.04 31.56 5.54
N ARG A 432 7.99 30.89 4.88
CA ARG A 432 9.35 30.61 5.38
C ARG A 432 10.44 31.36 4.63
N GLY A 433 10.09 32.19 3.64
CA GLY A 433 11.04 32.87 2.77
C GLY A 433 11.91 31.91 1.94
N LEU A 434 11.37 30.75 1.58
CA LEU A 434 12.05 29.75 0.76
C LEU A 434 11.70 29.94 -0.73
N LEU A 435 12.67 29.67 -1.61
CA LEU A 435 12.39 29.53 -3.04
C LEU A 435 11.57 28.28 -3.29
N HIS A 436 10.69 28.30 -4.30
CA HIS A 436 9.86 27.14 -4.68
C HIS A 436 10.64 26.08 -5.47
N ALA A 437 11.89 26.37 -5.82
CA ALA A 437 12.82 25.49 -6.52
C ALA A 437 14.02 25.13 -5.62
N PRO A 438 14.80 24.09 -5.95
CA PRO A 438 16.01 23.76 -5.22
C PRO A 438 16.95 24.96 -5.25
N ARG A 439 17.74 25.16 -4.18
CA ARG A 439 18.91 26.02 -4.31
C ARG A 439 19.92 25.23 -5.16
N HIS A 440 20.08 25.61 -6.42
CA HIS A 440 21.36 25.35 -7.07
C HIS A 440 22.37 26.15 -6.30
N ASP A 441 23.33 25.49 -5.64
CA ASP A 441 24.47 26.19 -5.08
C ASP A 441 25.08 27.02 -6.22
N LEU A 442 25.13 28.33 -6.01
CA LEU A 442 25.70 29.31 -6.92
C LEU A 442 27.24 29.18 -7.03
N GLU A 443 27.80 27.99 -6.76
CA GLU A 443 29.25 27.74 -6.72
C GLU A 443 29.82 27.10 -8.00
N GLU A 444 29.02 26.75 -9.01
CA GLU A 444 29.55 26.33 -10.33
C GLU A 444 29.50 27.42 -11.42
N ALA A 445 29.24 28.69 -11.07
CA ALA A 445 29.28 29.81 -12.02
C ALA A 445 30.42 30.81 -11.81
N VAL A 446 31.35 30.57 -10.88
CA VAL A 446 32.60 31.34 -10.78
C VAL A 446 33.76 30.44 -10.33
N ALA A 447 34.36 29.71 -11.28
CA ALA A 447 35.78 29.36 -11.32
C ALA A 447 36.20 28.99 -12.73
#